data_AF-A0A3C2A1D6-F1
#
_entry.id   AF-A0A3C2A1D6-F1
#
_cell.length_a   1.000
_cell.length_b   1.000
_cell.length_c   1.000
_cell.angle_alpha   90.00
_cell.angle_beta   90.00
_cell.angle_gamma   90.00
#
_symmetry.space_group_name_H-M   'P 1'
#
loop_
_entity.id
_entity.type
_entity.pdbx_description
1 polymer ?
#
loop_
_entity_poly.entity_id
_entity_poly.type
_entity_poly.pdbx_seq_one_letter_code
_entity_poly.pdbx_strand_id
1 'polypeptide(L)'
;MLPTGQGHGRNHTNVLAGDAVVVIGGKAGTLSELSFAWLYDKPIAALTGYGGVADQYGGKPLDSRKGPAIAAFDSVASLMDWLGEVFSH
;
A
#
# COMPACT_ATOMS: atom_id res chain seq x y z
N MET A 1 22.10 -31.42 1.04
CA MET A 1 21.11 -31.29 -0.06
C MET A 1 20.74 -29.83 -0.14
N LEU A 2 20.98 -29.18 -1.29
CA LEU A 2 20.57 -27.81 -1.57
C LEU A 2 19.15 -27.86 -2.17
N PRO A 3 18.11 -27.28 -1.54
CA PRO A 3 16.92 -26.88 -2.27
C PRO A 3 17.13 -25.43 -2.70
N THR A 4 17.24 -25.23 -4.00
CA THR A 4 17.26 -23.93 -4.68
C THR A 4 16.10 -23.03 -4.22
N GLY A 5 16.40 -22.07 -3.34
CA GLY A 5 16.38 -20.62 -3.62
C GLY A 5 15.29 -19.98 -4.49
N GLN A 6 14.11 -20.59 -4.70
CA GLN A 6 13.00 -20.03 -5.47
C GLN A 6 11.66 -20.37 -4.81
N GLY A 7 11.43 -19.85 -3.60
CA GLY A 7 10.14 -20.00 -2.88
C GLY A 7 9.45 -18.68 -2.50
N HIS A 8 10.16 -17.55 -2.56
CA HIS A 8 9.63 -16.20 -2.26
C HIS A 8 9.38 -15.38 -3.54
N GLY A 9 9.36 -16.06 -4.69
CA GLY A 9 9.46 -15.50 -6.02
C GLY A 9 8.16 -15.14 -6.73
N ARG A 10 6.97 -15.34 -6.13
CA ARG A 10 5.71 -15.28 -6.89
C ARG A 10 4.52 -14.60 -6.19
N ASN A 11 4.72 -13.89 -5.07
CA ASN A 11 3.70 -12.99 -4.52
C ASN A 11 4.01 -11.49 -4.71
N HIS A 12 5.09 -11.15 -5.41
CA HIS A 12 5.47 -9.75 -5.66
C HIS A 12 4.95 -9.18 -6.99
N THR A 13 4.33 -10.00 -7.85
CA THR A 13 3.98 -9.58 -9.22
C THR A 13 2.58 -8.94 -9.31
N ASN A 14 1.78 -8.94 -8.24
CA ASN A 14 0.51 -8.20 -8.25
C ASN A 14 0.61 -6.80 -7.60
N VAL A 15 1.56 -6.58 -6.68
CA VAL A 15 1.81 -5.25 -6.10
C VAL A 15 2.42 -4.28 -7.13
N LEU A 16 2.99 -4.79 -8.21
CA LEU A 16 3.53 -4.00 -9.33
C LEU A 16 2.64 -3.96 -10.58
N ALA A 17 1.47 -4.61 -10.55
CA ALA A 17 0.49 -4.56 -11.65
C ALA A 17 -0.59 -3.50 -11.45
N GLY A 18 -0.68 -2.91 -10.25
CA GLY A 18 -1.53 -1.76 -9.96
C GLY A 18 -0.69 -0.49 -9.90
N ASP A 19 -1.14 0.56 -10.58
CA ASP A 19 -0.47 1.85 -10.58
C ASP A 19 -0.57 2.59 -9.22
N ALA A 20 -1.34 2.06 -8.25
CA ALA A 20 -1.45 2.50 -6.85
C ALA A 20 -1.70 1.32 -5.91
N VAL A 21 -1.42 1.52 -4.62
CA VAL A 21 -1.64 0.52 -3.55
C VAL A 21 -2.73 1.00 -2.60
N VAL A 22 -3.72 0.13 -2.34
CA VAL A 22 -4.80 0.38 -1.38
C VAL A 22 -4.65 -0.57 -0.19
N VAL A 23 -4.56 -0.01 1.01
CA VAL A 23 -4.42 -0.74 2.27
C VAL A 23 -5.75 -0.74 3.01
N ILE A 24 -6.28 -1.92 3.33
CA ILE A 24 -7.51 -2.08 4.10
C ILE A 24 -7.22 -3.03 5.26
N GLY A 25 -7.42 -2.58 6.49
CA GLY A 25 -7.11 -3.40 7.66
C GLY A 25 -5.62 -3.78 7.72
N GLY A 26 -5.36 -5.08 7.92
CA GLY A 26 -4.04 -5.68 7.70
C GLY A 26 -3.20 -5.94 8.95
N LYS A 27 -2.18 -6.77 8.77
CA LYS A 27 -1.18 -7.17 9.78
C LYS A 27 0.23 -7.10 9.17
N ALA A 28 1.22 -7.80 9.72
CA ALA A 28 2.62 -7.73 9.29
C ALA A 28 2.87 -7.99 7.78
N GLY A 29 2.06 -8.85 7.13
CA GLY A 29 2.15 -9.06 5.68
C GLY A 29 1.80 -7.81 4.88
N THR A 30 0.68 -7.17 5.23
CA THR A 30 0.22 -5.90 4.66
C THR A 30 1.22 -4.77 4.91
N LEU A 31 1.85 -4.73 6.09
CA LEU A 31 2.90 -3.76 6.39
C LEU A 31 4.13 -3.97 5.48
N SER A 32 4.46 -5.21 5.15
CA SER A 32 5.58 -5.52 4.24
C SER A 32 5.29 -5.01 2.82
N GLU A 33 4.07 -5.23 2.31
CA GLU A 33 3.62 -4.73 1.01
C GLU A 33 3.55 -3.19 0.99
N LEU A 34 3.03 -2.58 2.05
CA LEU A 34 3.02 -1.12 2.24
C LEU A 34 4.44 -0.54 2.22
N SER A 35 5.39 -1.22 2.85
CA SER A 35 6.80 -0.80 2.86
C SER A 35 7.43 -0.82 1.47
N PHE A 36 7.07 -1.80 0.64
CA PHE A 36 7.50 -1.81 -0.75
C PHE A 36 6.87 -0.68 -1.54
N ALA A 37 5.56 -0.46 -1.42
CA ALA A 37 4.87 0.64 -2.10
C ALA A 37 5.50 2.01 -1.76
N TRP A 38 5.81 2.22 -0.48
CA TRP A 38 6.50 3.41 0.01
C TRP A 38 7.91 3.56 -0.55
N LEU A 39 8.67 2.46 -0.62
CA LEU A 39 10.03 2.45 -1.16
C LEU A 39 10.07 2.78 -2.67
N TYR A 40 9.03 2.41 -3.41
CA TYR A 40 8.92 2.64 -4.85
C TYR A 40 8.18 3.94 -5.22
N ASP A 41 7.94 4.83 -4.24
CA ASP A 41 7.20 6.09 -4.42
C ASP A 41 5.85 5.89 -5.13
N LYS A 42 5.18 4.76 -4.87
CA LYS A 42 3.86 4.47 -5.44
C LYS A 42 2.80 5.28 -4.70
N PRO A 43 1.72 5.73 -5.37
CA PRO A 43 0.57 6.29 -4.68
C PRO A 43 -0.02 5.26 -3.70
N ILE A 44 -0.21 5.66 -2.45
CA ILE A 44 -0.73 4.78 -1.40
C ILE A 44 -1.97 5.40 -0.78
N ALA A 45 -3.04 4.61 -0.74
CA ALA A 45 -4.27 4.93 -0.04
C ALA A 45 -4.51 3.93 1.11
N ALA A 46 -5.04 4.40 2.23
CA ALA A 46 -5.46 3.60 3.37
C ALA A 46 -6.95 3.82 3.61
N LEU A 47 -7.74 2.75 3.54
CA LEU A 47 -9.14 2.77 3.94
C LEU A 47 -9.23 2.50 5.45
N THR A 48 -9.45 3.57 6.18
CA THR A 48 -9.55 3.61 7.63
C THR A 48 -10.94 3.22 8.14
N GLY A 49 -11.03 2.82 9.40
CA GLY A 49 -12.27 2.33 10.03
C GLY A 49 -12.36 0.80 10.10
N TYR A 50 -11.34 0.09 9.61
CA TYR A 50 -11.27 -1.38 9.59
C TYR A 50 -10.14 -1.95 10.47
N GLY A 51 -9.45 -1.11 11.24
CA GLY A 51 -8.36 -1.50 12.14
C GLY A 51 -7.02 -1.75 11.43
N GLY A 52 -6.07 -2.31 12.17
CA GLY A 52 -4.81 -2.82 11.61
C GLY A 52 -3.88 -1.73 11.05
N VAL A 53 -3.12 -2.10 10.01
CA VAL A 53 -2.12 -1.24 9.36
C VAL A 53 -2.75 0.00 8.73
N ALA A 54 -3.94 -0.13 8.12
CA ALA A 54 -4.66 0.99 7.51
C ALA A 54 -4.93 2.12 8.51
N ASP A 55 -5.47 1.81 9.68
CA ASP A 55 -5.78 2.82 10.72
C ASP A 55 -4.52 3.37 11.39
N GLN A 56 -3.46 2.56 11.48
CA GLN A 56 -2.21 2.97 12.12
C GLN A 56 -1.47 4.03 11.30
N TYR A 57 -1.41 3.83 9.99
CA TYR A 57 -0.56 4.59 9.06
C TYR A 57 -1.34 5.50 8.11
N GLY A 58 -2.67 5.40 8.04
CA GLY A 58 -3.50 6.36 7.30
C GLY A 58 -3.21 7.79 7.74
N GLY A 59 -2.90 8.66 6.78
CA GLY A 59 -2.59 10.07 7.00
C GLY A 59 -1.18 10.34 7.52
N LYS A 60 -0.33 9.32 7.64
CA LYS A 60 1.03 9.44 8.19
C LYS A 60 2.07 8.96 7.17
N PRO A 61 3.30 9.49 7.23
CA PRO A 61 4.42 8.87 6.54
C PRO A 61 4.75 7.52 7.19
N LEU A 62 5.21 6.56 6.38
CA LEU A 62 5.62 5.25 6.89
C LEU A 62 6.94 5.34 7.66
N ASP A 63 7.88 6.16 7.19
CA ASP A 63 9.19 6.38 7.81
C ASP A 63 9.66 7.85 7.64
N SER A 64 10.95 8.11 7.89
CA SER A 64 11.55 9.45 7.81
C SER A 64 11.84 9.94 6.38
N ARG A 65 11.53 9.14 5.34
CA ARG A 65 11.69 9.56 3.95
C ARG A 65 10.76 10.72 3.62
N LYS A 66 11.25 11.62 2.76
CA LYS A 66 10.42 12.65 2.14
C LYS A 66 9.60 12.02 1.03
N GLY A 67 8.30 11.95 1.23
CA GLY A 67 7.32 11.46 0.25
C GLY A 67 5.92 11.92 0.62
N PRO A 68 4.95 11.81 -0.29
CA PRO A 68 3.55 12.08 0.03
C PRO A 68 3.10 11.13 1.14
N ALA A 69 2.35 11.65 2.13
CA ALA A 69 1.78 10.81 3.18
C ALA A 69 0.82 9.77 2.59
N ILE A 70 0.59 8.68 3.31
CA ILE A 70 -0.41 7.68 2.94
C ILE A 70 -1.79 8.34 3.00
N ALA A 71 -2.49 8.45 1.87
CA ALA A 71 -3.78 9.12 1.80
C ALA A 71 -4.83 8.31 2.58
N ALA A 72 -5.47 8.91 3.58
CA ALA A 72 -6.49 8.24 4.39
C ALA A 72 -7.90 8.51 3.85
N PHE A 73 -8.70 7.45 3.73
CA PHE A 73 -10.09 7.49 3.33
C PHE A 73 -10.94 6.75 4.34
N ASP A 74 -12.17 7.19 4.57
CA ASP A 74 -13.16 6.54 5.43
C ASP A 74 -14.27 5.83 4.63
N SER A 75 -14.26 6.01 3.30
CA SER A 75 -15.25 5.45 2.40
C SER A 75 -14.60 4.97 1.10
N VAL A 76 -15.21 3.96 0.48
CA VAL A 76 -14.79 3.48 -0.84
C VAL A 76 -15.05 4.53 -1.92
N ALA A 77 -16.07 5.38 -1.77
CA ALA A 77 -16.39 6.42 -2.77
C ALA A 77 -15.25 7.45 -2.88
N SER A 78 -14.81 8.03 -1.75
CA SER A 78 -13.72 9.00 -1.73
C SER A 78 -12.38 8.42 -2.18
N LEU A 79 -12.15 7.14 -1.88
CA LEU A 79 -10.99 6.40 -2.40
C LEU A 79 -11.02 6.29 -3.94
N MET A 80 -12.17 5.94 -4.51
CA MET A 80 -12.33 5.77 -5.97
C MET A 80 -12.19 7.11 -6.71
N ASP A 81 -12.70 8.20 -6.15
CA ASP A 81 -12.52 9.55 -6.70
C ASP A 81 -11.04 9.91 -6.76
N TRP A 82 -10.30 9.67 -5.67
CA TRP A 82 -8.86 9.89 -5.62
C TRP A 82 -8.08 9.03 -6.63
N LEU A 83 -8.44 7.76 -6.80
CA LEU A 83 -7.83 6.91 -7.83
C LEU A 83 -8.07 7.48 -9.24
N GLY A 84 -9.25 8.03 -9.49
CA GLY A 84 -9.58 8.70 -10.76
C GLY A 84 -8.71 9.94 -11.03
N GLU A 85 -8.40 10.72 -9.99
CA GLU A 85 -7.49 11.87 -10.08
C GLU A 85 -6.04 11.44 -10.33
N VAL A 86 -5.56 10.41 -9.60
CA VAL A 86 -4.19 9.90 -9.70
C VAL A 86 -3.88 9.32 -11.07
N PHE A 87 -4.85 8.67 -11.72
CA PHE A 87 -4.66 8.01 -13.02
C PHE A 87 -5.22 8.76 -14.24
N SER A 88 -5.74 9.98 -14.06
CA SER A 88 -6.16 10.82 -15.19
C SER A 88 -4.98 11.54 -15.90
N HIS A 89 -3.73 11.20 -15.58
CA HIS A 89 -2.52 11.80 -16.13
C HIS A 89 -1.63 10.79 -16.86
#